data_AF-A0A3L6SRR7-F1
#
_entry.id   AF-A0A3L6SRR7-F1
#
_cell.length_a   1.000
_cell.length_b   1.000
_cell.length_c   1.000
_cell.angle_alpha   90.00
_cell.angle_beta   90.00
_cell.angle_gamma   90.00
#
_symmetry.space_group_name_H-M   'P 1'
#
loop_
_entity.id
_entity.type
_entity.pdbx_description
1 polymer ?
#
loop_
_entity_poly.entity_id
_entity_poly.type
_entity_poly.pdbx_seq_one_letter_code
_entity_poly.pdbx_strand_id
1 'polypeptide(L)'
;MTHTYASVTGSILKTIREAGHGEFYGKLVCPPDGQFQIVLYPGSDSGIGAQYQYGKVRLLFSYRNLYLDAFEARGVWHRFEGVPAHIVPGGVSQRLPFELDTTTVGCKPIS
;
A
#
# COMPACT_ATOMS: atom_id res chain seq x y z
N MET A 1 17.14 2.73 15.23
CA MET A 1 15.76 2.56 14.71
C MET A 1 15.68 2.49 13.18
N THR A 2 16.66 3.00 12.42
CA THR A 2 16.68 2.98 10.95
C THR A 2 16.74 1.59 10.32
N HIS A 3 17.40 0.62 10.99
CA HIS A 3 17.50 -0.77 10.49
C HIS A 3 16.17 -1.54 10.54
N THR A 4 15.27 -1.19 11.44
CA THR A 4 13.98 -1.89 11.60
C THR A 4 13.03 -1.57 10.44
N TYR A 5 12.93 -0.29 10.03
CA TYR A 5 12.06 0.10 8.93
C TYR A 5 12.53 -0.46 7.59
N ALA A 6 13.84 -0.36 7.29
CA ALA A 6 14.40 -0.92 6.06
C ALA A 6 14.15 -2.44 5.96
N SER A 7 14.31 -3.16 7.06
CA SER A 7 14.03 -4.60 7.14
C SER A 7 12.54 -4.90 6.92
N VAL A 8 11.63 -4.16 7.57
CA VAL A 8 10.18 -4.35 7.40
C VAL A 8 9.74 -4.06 5.97
N THR A 9 10.13 -2.90 5.42
CA THR A 9 9.76 -2.55 4.04
C THR A 9 10.34 -3.55 3.05
N GLY A 10 11.57 -4.01 3.26
CA GLY A 10 12.18 -5.06 2.45
C GLY A 10 11.41 -6.37 2.50
N SER A 11 10.95 -6.78 3.69
CA SER A 11 10.13 -7.97 3.87
C SER A 11 8.78 -7.85 3.16
N ILE A 12 8.08 -6.72 3.30
CA ILE A 12 6.79 -6.48 2.63
C ILE A 12 6.94 -6.53 1.10
N LEU A 13 7.97 -5.87 0.55
CA LEU A 13 8.24 -5.88 -0.88
C LEU A 13 8.55 -7.29 -1.40
N LYS A 14 9.32 -8.07 -0.63
CA LYS A 14 9.60 -9.48 -0.94
C LYS A 14 8.31 -10.29 -0.97
N THR A 15 7.47 -10.20 0.06
CA THR A 15 6.19 -10.91 0.14
C THR A 15 5.25 -10.55 -1.01
N ILE A 16 5.15 -9.26 -1.37
CA ILE A 16 4.35 -8.82 -2.51
C ILE A 16 4.82 -9.50 -3.80
N ARG A 17 6.13 -9.52 -4.04
CA ARG A 17 6.71 -10.13 -5.24
C ARG A 17 6.45 -11.64 -5.29
N GLU A 18 6.63 -12.33 -4.16
CA GLU A 18 6.40 -13.77 -4.05
C GLU A 18 4.93 -14.12 -4.25
N ALA A 19 4.01 -13.42 -3.57
CA ALA A 19 2.57 -13.64 -3.70
C ALA A 19 2.03 -13.29 -5.10
N GLY A 20 2.61 -12.26 -5.73
CA GLY A 20 2.29 -11.90 -7.10
C GLY A 20 2.95 -12.79 -8.16
N HIS A 21 3.67 -13.85 -7.76
CA HIS A 21 4.42 -14.74 -8.67
C HIS A 21 5.35 -14.00 -9.65
N GLY A 22 5.87 -12.83 -9.25
CA GLY A 22 6.68 -11.96 -10.10
C GLY A 22 5.90 -11.10 -11.11
N GLU A 23 4.57 -11.21 -11.18
CA GLU A 23 3.72 -10.39 -12.04
C GLU A 23 3.40 -9.02 -11.42
N PHE A 24 3.63 -8.84 -10.13
CA PHE A 24 3.40 -7.60 -9.41
C PHE A 24 4.63 -7.20 -8.59
N TYR A 25 4.93 -5.91 -8.61
CA TYR A 25 6.06 -5.32 -7.90
C TYR A 25 5.58 -4.18 -7.01
N GLY A 26 6.27 -4.01 -5.88
CA GLY A 26 6.11 -2.86 -5.01
C GLY A 26 7.30 -1.92 -5.12
N LYS A 27 7.04 -0.62 -5.14
CA LYS A 27 8.07 0.43 -5.00
C LYS A 27 7.79 1.23 -3.74
N LEU A 28 8.81 1.33 -2.88
CA LEU A 28 8.75 2.18 -1.69
C LEU A 28 8.89 3.65 -2.07
N VAL A 29 8.04 4.50 -1.50
CA VAL A 29 8.12 5.96 -1.55
C VAL A 29 8.04 6.48 -0.12
N CYS A 30 9.04 7.23 0.31
CA CYS A 30 9.13 7.76 1.67
C CYS A 30 8.90 9.28 1.66
N PRO A 31 7.64 9.76 1.76
CA PRO A 31 7.38 11.17 1.99
C PRO A 31 7.96 11.61 3.36
N PRO A 32 8.20 12.91 3.57
CA PRO A 32 8.80 13.43 4.80
C PRO A 32 7.92 13.23 6.05
N ASP A 33 6.63 12.95 5.86
CA ASP A 33 5.62 13.04 6.92
C ASP A 33 5.22 11.67 7.46
N GLY A 34 5.90 11.17 8.50
CA GLY A 34 5.37 10.15 9.43
C GLY A 34 4.84 8.83 8.83
N GLN A 35 4.98 8.62 7.53
CA GLN A 35 4.34 7.59 6.74
C GLN A 35 5.25 7.17 5.59
N PHE A 36 4.99 5.97 5.05
CA PHE A 36 5.56 5.52 3.80
C PHE A 36 4.48 4.96 2.88
N GLN A 37 4.75 5.01 1.58
CA GLN A 37 3.88 4.45 0.56
C GLN A 37 4.54 3.25 -0.11
N ILE A 38 3.75 2.24 -0.42
CA ILE A 38 4.13 1.18 -1.34
C ILE A 38 3.25 1.30 -2.58
N VAL A 39 3.86 1.65 -3.71
CA VAL A 39 3.19 1.73 -5.00
C VAL A 39 3.23 0.35 -5.65
N LEU A 40 2.07 -0.22 -5.94
CA LEU A 40 1.93 -1.50 -6.61
C LEU A 40 1.75 -1.31 -8.11
N TYR A 41 2.53 -2.04 -8.90
CA TYR A 41 2.46 -2.00 -10.36
C TYR A 41 2.68 -3.40 -10.96
N PRO A 42 2.05 -3.70 -12.10
CA PRO A 42 2.30 -4.94 -12.83
C PRO A 42 3.74 -4.97 -13.38
N GLY A 43 4.32 -6.16 -13.45
CA GLY A 43 5.64 -6.44 -14.00
C GLY A 43 5.81 -5.97 -15.44
N SER A 44 7.02 -5.51 -15.74
CA SER A 44 7.39 -4.76 -16.95
C SER A 44 7.45 -5.57 -18.25
N ASP A 45 7.22 -6.88 -18.23
CA ASP A 45 7.42 -7.75 -19.40
C ASP A 45 6.43 -7.49 -20.55
N SER A 46 5.44 -6.62 -20.37
CA SER A 46 4.41 -6.32 -21.37
C SER A 46 4.45 -4.89 -21.92
N GLY A 47 5.39 -4.02 -21.51
CA GLY A 47 5.34 -2.59 -21.89
C GLY A 47 4.16 -1.81 -21.29
N ILE A 48 3.32 -2.48 -20.51
CA ILE A 48 2.14 -1.93 -19.82
C ILE A 48 2.56 -1.10 -18.60
N GLY A 49 3.70 -1.39 -17.97
CA GLY A 49 4.21 -0.65 -16.81
C GLY A 49 4.43 0.85 -17.06
N ALA A 50 4.71 1.25 -18.31
CA ALA A 50 4.86 2.65 -18.70
C ALA A 50 3.53 3.43 -18.71
N GLN A 51 2.40 2.75 -18.93
CA GLN A 51 1.06 3.36 -18.89
C GLN A 51 0.54 3.54 -17.46
N TYR A 52 1.11 2.80 -16.50
CA TYR A 52 0.76 2.90 -15.08
C TYR A 52 1.79 3.71 -14.29
N GLN A 53 2.28 4.83 -14.85
CA GLN A 53 3.21 5.76 -14.19
C GLN A 53 2.71 6.27 -12.81
N TYR A 54 1.44 6.01 -12.46
CA TYR A 54 0.84 6.34 -11.17
C TYR A 54 0.60 5.15 -10.23
N GLY A 55 0.92 3.91 -10.63
CA GLY A 55 0.55 2.68 -9.91
C GLY A 55 -0.91 2.28 -10.13
N LYS A 56 -1.24 0.99 -10.06
CA LYS A 56 -2.65 0.56 -10.02
C LYS A 56 -3.25 0.80 -8.64
N VAL A 57 -2.43 0.63 -7.61
CA VAL A 57 -2.79 0.77 -6.21
C VAL A 57 -1.61 1.39 -5.46
N ARG A 58 -1.88 2.33 -4.55
CA ARG A 58 -0.89 2.79 -3.58
C ARG A 58 -1.35 2.41 -2.19
N LEU A 59 -0.44 1.90 -1.38
CA LEU A 59 -0.70 1.57 0.02
C LEU A 59 0.00 2.61 0.88
N LEU A 60 -0.70 3.18 1.86
CA LEU A 60 -0.16 4.18 2.78
C LEU A 60 -0.05 3.59 4.18
N PHE A 61 1.16 3.55 4.72
CA PHE A 61 1.47 2.98 6.02
C PHE A 61 2.00 4.04 6.98
N SER A 62 1.61 3.96 8.24
CA SER A 62 2.14 4.79 9.31
C SER A 62 3.52 4.29 9.77
N TYR A 63 4.49 5.18 9.93
CA TYR A 63 5.76 4.81 10.59
C TYR A 63 5.56 4.47 12.06
N ARG A 64 4.55 5.03 12.74
CA ARG A 64 4.38 4.88 14.19
C ARG A 64 4.03 3.45 14.60
N ASN A 65 3.20 2.77 13.82
CA ASN A 65 2.65 1.46 14.16
C ASN A 65 2.69 0.45 12.99
N LEU A 66 3.15 0.87 11.80
CA LEU A 66 3.23 0.06 10.59
C LEU A 66 1.86 -0.41 10.07
N TYR A 67 0.77 0.20 10.52
CA TYR A 67 -0.58 -0.11 10.04
C TYR A 67 -0.84 0.53 8.68
N LEU A 68 -1.69 -0.12 7.90
CA LEU A 68 -2.20 0.42 6.66
C LEU A 68 -3.30 1.45 6.99
N ASP A 69 -3.01 2.72 6.78
CA ASP A 69 -3.93 3.83 7.08
C ASP A 69 -4.91 4.09 5.93
N ALA A 70 -4.44 3.93 4.69
CA ALA A 70 -5.23 4.16 3.49
C ALA A 70 -4.66 3.41 2.29
N PHE A 71 -5.45 3.28 1.24
CA PHE A 71 -4.97 2.89 -0.07
C PHE A 71 -5.60 3.73 -1.18
N GLU A 72 -4.87 3.95 -2.26
CA GLU A 72 -5.35 4.60 -3.46
C GLU A 72 -5.64 3.54 -4.51
N ALA A 73 -6.77 3.64 -5.19
CA ALA A 73 -7.08 2.86 -6.37
C ALA A 73 -7.83 3.73 -7.38
N ARG A 74 -7.43 3.66 -8.65
CA ARG A 74 -8.09 4.38 -9.77
C ARG A 74 -8.22 5.89 -9.57
N GLY A 75 -7.23 6.52 -8.96
CA GLY A 75 -7.17 7.94 -8.64
C GLY A 75 -7.89 8.33 -7.35
N VAL A 76 -8.43 7.38 -6.59
CA VAL A 76 -9.23 7.65 -5.40
C VAL A 76 -8.59 7.03 -4.17
N TRP A 77 -8.34 7.85 -3.15
CA TRP A 77 -7.93 7.38 -1.85
C TRP A 77 -9.13 6.86 -1.05
N HIS A 78 -8.96 5.67 -0.49
CA HIS A 78 -9.85 5.04 0.47
C HIS A 78 -9.12 4.95 1.80
N ARG A 79 -9.68 5.57 2.84
CA ARG A 79 -9.11 5.54 4.20
C ARG A 79 -9.99 4.70 5.11
N PHE A 80 -9.36 3.98 6.04
CA PHE A 80 -10.09 3.22 7.03
C PHE A 80 -10.83 4.13 8.03
N GLU A 81 -11.80 3.56 8.72
CA GLU A 81 -12.46 4.23 9.82
C GLU A 81 -11.44 4.62 10.92
N GLY A 82 -11.70 5.75 11.60
CA GLY A 82 -10.78 6.30 12.62
C GLY A 82 -9.55 7.03 12.07
N VAL A 83 -9.16 6.79 10.82
CA VAL A 83 -8.02 7.44 10.18
C VAL A 83 -8.37 8.88 9.78
N PRO A 84 -7.68 9.93 10.29
CA PRO A 84 -8.02 11.33 9.96
C PRO A 84 -7.74 11.68 8.50
N ALA A 85 -8.59 12.47 7.85
CA ALA A 85 -8.47 12.77 6.42
C ALA A 85 -7.17 13.52 6.04
N HIS A 86 -6.63 14.35 6.95
CA HIS A 86 -5.42 15.14 6.69
C HIS A 86 -4.15 14.29 6.53
N ILE A 87 -4.19 13.02 6.94
CA ILE A 87 -3.03 12.13 6.81
C ILE A 87 -2.94 11.51 5.41
N VAL A 88 -4.00 11.62 4.60
CA VAL A 88 -4.01 11.11 3.23
C VAL A 88 -3.43 12.19 2.30
N PRO A 89 -2.54 11.83 1.35
CA PRO A 89 -2.01 12.77 0.38
C PRO A 89 -3.11 13.56 -0.34
N GLY A 90 -3.06 14.89 -0.24
CA GLY A 90 -4.06 15.79 -0.84
C GLY A 90 -5.35 15.96 -0.04
N GLY A 91 -5.51 15.30 1.11
CA GLY A 91 -6.65 15.50 2.03
C GLY A 91 -8.02 15.00 1.54
N VAL A 92 -8.11 14.50 0.30
CA VAL A 92 -9.34 14.00 -0.31
C VAL A 92 -9.34 12.48 -0.25
N SER A 93 -10.32 11.89 0.42
CA SER A 93 -10.48 10.44 0.53
C SER A 93 -11.94 10.03 0.79
N GLN A 94 -12.29 8.84 0.32
CA GLN A 94 -13.50 8.14 0.71
C GLN A 94 -13.25 7.40 2.03
N ARG A 95 -14.16 7.56 3.00
CA ARG A 95 -14.09 6.81 4.26
C ARG A 95 -14.71 5.44 4.07
N LEU A 96 -13.96 4.39 4.40
CA LEU A 96 -14.47 3.04 4.48
C LEU A 96 -15.25 2.86 5.79
N PRO A 97 -16.37 2.12 5.79
CA PRO A 97 -17.24 1.94 6.95
C PRO A 97 -16.73 0.86 7.92
N PHE A 98 -15.44 0.53 7.87
CA PHE A 98 -14.82 -0.49 8.71
C PHE A 98 -13.40 -0.11 9.08
N GLU A 99 -12.98 -0.58 10.26
CA GLU A 99 -11.61 -0.48 10.73
C GLU A 99 -10.74 -1.60 10.14
N LEU A 100 -9.42 -1.41 10.15
CA LEU A 100 -8.49 -2.46 9.78
C LEU A 100 -8.46 -3.53 10.89
N ASP A 101 -9.32 -4.54 10.77
CA ASP A 101 -9.33 -5.67 11.69
C ASP A 101 -8.41 -6.80 11.17
N THR A 102 -7.37 -7.10 11.93
CA THR A 102 -6.41 -8.18 11.63
C THR A 102 -7.03 -9.58 11.67
N THR A 103 -8.27 -9.74 12.16
CA THR A 103 -8.96 -11.03 12.24
C THR A 103 -9.81 -11.36 11.01
N THR A 104 -10.16 -10.38 10.17
CA THR A 104 -11.14 -10.57 9.10
C THR A 104 -10.53 -10.84 7.71
N VAL A 105 -9.21 -10.68 7.53
CA VAL A 105 -8.53 -10.98 6.26
C VAL A 105 -8.14 -12.46 6.18
N GLY A 106 -9.12 -13.34 6.32
CA GLY A 106 -8.99 -14.72 5.86
C GLY A 106 -9.15 -14.74 4.35
N CYS A 107 -8.04 -14.71 3.60
CA CYS A 107 -8.07 -15.08 2.19
C CYS A 107 -8.53 -16.53 2.10
N LYS A 108 -9.84 -16.77 1.88
CA LYS A 108 -10.29 -18.09 1.44
C LYS A 108 -9.62 -18.33 0.08
N PRO A 109 -8.89 -19.44 -0.10
CA PRO A 109 -8.43 -19.84 -1.42
C PRO A 109 -9.65 -19.93 -2.34
N ILE A 110 -9.57 -19.33 -3.52
CA ILE A 110 -10.53 -19.62 -4.58
C ILE A 110 -10.21 -21.04 -5.04
N SER A 111 -11.03 -21.99 -4.56
CA SER A 111 -11.07 -23.38 -5.03
C SER A 111 -11.83 -23.50 -6.33
#